data_AF-A0A1F2VAV4-F1
#
_entry.id   AF-A0A1F2VAV4-F1
#
_cell.length_a   1.000
_cell.length_b   1.000
_cell.length_c   1.000
_cell.angle_alpha   90.00
_cell.angle_beta   90.00
_cell.angle_gamma   90.00
#
_symmetry.space_group_name_H-M   'P 1'
#
loop_
_entity.id
_entity.type
_entity.pdbx_description
1 polymer ?
#
loop_
_entity_poly.entity_id
_entity_poly.type
_entity_poly.pdbx_seq_one_letter_code
_entity_poly.pdbx_strand_id
1 'polypeptide(L)'
;MDTVLLGVTVVSLIVALVMSVTAWRLAREEKRHSAARVAALSVAAFGDAHARGTVEGFGVRARTEPEPVRAQAPWAPAPLSVTRTTAPTPVPAPQAHDIRLNEPAPVAEREIVHPSGFLGSSPAPQVSGSAGRQHGLAIAAAVLFVGLATGLVWMMSGPRGTTAAAVGPNMPLELVSLRHDRQNTRLAVSGLVRNPVTGKPVERLSAVVFLFDQQGAFVTSATAPVDFLKLGLGDESPFVVAMDAPPTVARYRVSFRTADGVVPHIDRRGAAPIAAEAEQPVSVTLR
;
A
#
# COMPACT_ATOMS: atom_id res chain seq x y z
N MET A 1 2.12 38.68 -20.21
CA MET A 1 1.65 38.56 -18.81
C MET A 1 1.03 37.18 -18.58
N ASP A 2 0.28 36.64 -19.54
CA ASP A 2 -0.40 35.34 -19.43
C ASP A 2 0.54 34.14 -19.24
N THR A 3 1.75 34.19 -19.80
CA THR A 3 2.76 33.13 -19.64
C THR A 3 3.28 33.01 -18.20
N VAL A 4 3.37 34.13 -17.48
CA VAL A 4 3.81 34.15 -16.08
C VAL A 4 2.71 33.56 -15.19
N LEU A 5 1.45 33.94 -15.43
CA LEU A 5 0.29 33.38 -14.70
C LEU A 5 0.20 31.86 -14.91
N LEU A 6 0.38 31.39 -16.14
CA LEU A 6 0.36 29.96 -16.48
C LEU A 6 1.53 29.22 -15.83
N GLY A 7 2.72 29.81 -15.78
CA GLY A 7 3.86 29.23 -15.07
C GLY A 7 3.57 29.03 -13.58
N VAL A 8 2.98 30.04 -12.94
CA VAL A 8 2.64 30.00 -11.51
C VAL A 8 1.55 28.95 -11.22
N THR A 9 0.54 28.79 -12.09
CA THR A 9 -0.50 27.78 -11.88
C THR A 9 0.04 26.36 -12.01
N VAL A 10 0.92 26.10 -12.98
CA VAL A 10 1.56 24.79 -13.14
C VAL A 10 2.42 24.45 -11.92
N VAL A 11 3.24 25.40 -11.46
CA VAL A 11 4.07 25.19 -10.26
C VAL A 11 3.19 24.93 -9.03
N SER A 12 2.12 25.72 -8.84
CA SER A 12 1.19 25.54 -7.72
C SER A 12 0.51 24.17 -7.75
N LEU A 13 0.15 23.69 -8.93
CA LEU A 13 -0.49 22.38 -9.11
C LEU A 13 0.48 21.23 -8.81
N ILE A 14 1.75 21.37 -9.20
CA ILE A 14 2.81 20.41 -8.86
C ILE A 14 3.00 20.35 -7.33
N VAL A 15 3.12 21.50 -6.66
CA VAL A 15 3.30 21.57 -5.21
C VAL A 15 2.10 20.97 -4.46
N ALA A 16 0.88 21.30 -4.88
CA ALA A 16 -0.33 20.74 -4.29
C ALA A 16 -0.38 19.21 -4.45
N LEU A 17 0.02 18.69 -5.62
CA LEU A 17 0.05 17.26 -5.88
C LEU A 17 1.10 16.55 -5.02
N VAL A 18 2.30 17.12 -4.86
CA VAL A 18 3.33 16.58 -3.97
C VAL A 18 2.82 16.51 -2.53
N MET A 19 2.22 17.58 -2.02
CA MET A 19 1.69 17.64 -0.65
C MET A 19 0.51 16.67 -0.43
N SER A 20 -0.36 16.50 -1.41
CA SER A 20 -1.45 15.52 -1.33
C SER A 20 -0.91 14.08 -1.24
N VAL A 21 0.13 13.76 -2.03
CA VAL A 21 0.75 12.44 -2.02
C VAL A 21 1.48 12.14 -0.71
N THR A 22 2.18 13.12 -0.14
CA THR A 22 2.85 12.95 1.16
C THR A 22 1.84 12.76 2.29
N ALA A 23 0.78 13.57 2.33
CA ALA A 23 -0.31 13.40 3.30
C ALA A 23 -0.97 12.01 3.19
N TRP A 24 -1.22 11.54 1.96
CA TRP A 24 -1.79 10.22 1.75
C TRP A 24 -0.86 9.08 2.20
N ARG A 25 0.46 9.22 2.01
CA ARG A 25 1.44 8.24 2.50
C ARG A 25 1.44 8.15 4.03
N LEU A 26 1.48 9.29 4.71
CA LEU A 26 1.49 9.36 6.17
C LEU A 26 0.21 8.72 6.76
N ALA A 27 -0.95 9.05 6.21
CA ALA A 27 -2.23 8.46 6.64
C ALA A 27 -2.27 6.94 6.43
N ARG A 28 -1.58 6.41 5.42
CA ARG A 28 -1.53 4.96 5.14
C ARG A 28 -0.62 4.22 6.11
N GLU A 29 0.45 4.84 6.57
CA GLU A 29 1.36 4.29 7.59
C GLU A 29 0.68 4.19 8.95
N GLU A 30 -0.07 5.22 9.35
CA GLU A 30 -0.86 5.20 10.59
C GLU A 30 -1.90 4.07 10.59
N LYS A 31 -2.61 3.87 9.47
CA LYS A 31 -3.58 2.76 9.32
C LYS A 31 -2.93 1.38 9.54
N ARG A 32 -1.67 1.19 9.13
CA ARG A 32 -0.95 -0.08 9.34
C ARG A 32 -0.63 -0.30 10.82
N HIS A 33 -0.20 0.74 11.53
CA HIS A 33 0.04 0.65 12.97
C HIS A 33 -1.23 0.37 13.77
N SER A 34 -2.35 0.99 13.40
CA SER A 34 -3.65 0.71 14.01
C SER A 34 -4.10 -0.74 13.77
N ALA A 35 -3.93 -1.26 12.55
CA ALA A 35 -4.25 -2.65 12.23
C ALA A 35 -3.43 -3.65 13.06
N ALA A 36 -2.13 -3.38 13.28
CA ALA A 36 -1.29 -4.21 14.12
C ALA A 36 -1.74 -4.22 15.59
N ARG A 37 -2.17 -3.07 16.14
CA ARG A 37 -2.72 -2.99 17.50
C ARG A 37 -4.04 -3.75 17.64
N VAL A 38 -4.93 -3.62 16.65
CA VAL A 38 -6.20 -4.37 16.62
C VAL A 38 -5.96 -5.87 16.51
N ALA A 39 -4.99 -6.30 15.70
CA ALA A 39 -4.62 -7.71 15.60
C ALA A 39 -4.03 -8.26 16.92
N ALA A 40 -3.22 -7.47 17.63
CA ALA A 40 -2.72 -7.85 18.95
C ALA A 40 -3.86 -7.97 19.98
N LEU A 41 -4.81 -7.03 19.97
CA LEU A 41 -5.98 -7.06 20.85
C LEU A 41 -6.93 -8.22 20.53
N SER A 42 -7.13 -8.57 19.26
CA SER A 42 -7.99 -9.70 18.90
C SER A 42 -7.37 -11.02 19.36
N VAL A 43 -6.06 -11.21 19.18
CA VAL A 43 -5.35 -12.40 19.69
C VAL A 43 -5.45 -12.52 21.21
N ALA A 44 -5.28 -11.42 21.95
CA ALA A 44 -5.44 -11.41 23.40
C ALA A 44 -6.88 -11.75 23.84
N ALA A 45 -7.90 -11.22 23.14
CA ALA A 45 -9.30 -11.48 23.45
C ALA A 45 -9.71 -12.96 23.26
N PHE A 46 -9.16 -13.63 22.24
CA PHE A 46 -9.42 -15.06 22.02
C PHE A 46 -8.61 -15.98 22.95
N GLY A 47 -7.42 -15.55 23.42
CA GLY A 47 -6.60 -16.31 24.36
C GLY A 47 -7.24 -16.51 25.75
N ASP A 48 -7.90 -15.47 26.28
CA ASP A 48 -8.57 -15.52 27.59
C ASP A 48 -9.85 -16.38 27.60
N ALA A 49 -10.47 -16.59 26.44
CA ALA A 49 -11.69 -17.40 26.30
C ALA A 49 -11.38 -18.91 26.40
N HIS A 50 -10.21 -19.37 25.96
CA HIS A 50 -9.79 -20.76 26.14
C HIS A 50 -9.30 -21.07 27.56
N ALA A 51 -8.75 -20.09 28.28
CA ALA A 51 -8.36 -20.29 29.69
C ALA A 51 -9.57 -20.43 30.63
N ARG A 52 -10.72 -19.82 30.32
CA ARG A 52 -11.94 -19.88 31.16
C ARG A 52 -12.83 -21.11 30.92
N GLY A 53 -12.65 -21.85 29.83
CA GLY A 53 -13.50 -23.00 29.47
C GLY A 53 -13.13 -24.35 30.13
N THR A 54 -12.05 -24.42 30.91
CA THR A 54 -11.49 -25.71 31.39
C THR A 54 -11.69 -25.95 32.89
N VAL A 55 -12.54 -25.19 33.57
CA VAL A 55 -12.80 -25.39 35.01
C VAL A 55 -14.30 -25.40 35.29
N GLU A 56 -14.96 -26.48 34.90
CA GLU A 56 -16.26 -26.86 35.46
C GLU A 56 -16.12 -28.26 36.09
N GLY A 57 -16.06 -28.30 37.42
CA GLY A 57 -15.88 -29.54 38.17
C GLY A 57 -15.80 -29.33 39.69
N PHE A 58 -16.97 -29.12 40.32
CA PHE A 58 -17.31 -29.42 41.72
C PHE A 58 -16.52 -28.78 42.88
N GLY A 59 -17.23 -28.08 43.79
CA GLY A 59 -16.76 -27.92 45.18
C GLY A 59 -17.34 -26.75 45.98
N VAL A 60 -18.32 -27.06 46.83
CA VAL A 60 -19.04 -26.25 47.83
C VAL A 60 -18.18 -25.36 48.77
N ARG A 61 -18.62 -24.09 48.94
CA ARG A 61 -18.70 -23.21 50.15
C ARG A 61 -17.46 -23.00 51.05
N ALA A 62 -16.99 -21.74 51.13
CA ALA A 62 -16.85 -21.01 52.40
C ALA A 62 -16.46 -19.53 52.18
N ARG A 63 -17.15 -18.68 52.93
CA ARG A 63 -16.82 -17.31 53.32
C ARG A 63 -15.35 -17.16 53.76
N THR A 64 -14.62 -16.25 53.12
CA THR A 64 -14.00 -15.06 53.73
C THR A 64 -13.44 -14.20 52.61
N GLU A 65 -13.90 -12.96 52.59
CA GLU A 65 -13.33 -11.86 51.82
C GLU A 65 -12.08 -11.38 52.57
N PRO A 66 -10.89 -11.43 51.94
CA PRO A 66 -9.89 -10.41 52.18
C PRO A 66 -9.78 -9.57 50.91
N GLU A 67 -10.06 -8.29 51.09
CA GLU A 67 -9.83 -7.20 50.16
C GLU A 67 -8.44 -7.34 49.50
N PRO A 68 -8.35 -7.56 48.17
CA PRO A 68 -7.06 -7.46 47.50
C PRO A 68 -6.74 -5.98 47.41
N VAL A 69 -5.80 -5.54 48.27
CA VAL A 69 -5.04 -4.30 48.09
C VAL A 69 -4.64 -4.23 46.63
N ARG A 70 -5.27 -3.31 45.88
CA ARG A 70 -4.97 -3.08 44.47
C ARG A 70 -3.51 -2.63 44.38
N ALA A 71 -2.64 -3.56 44.05
CA ALA A 71 -1.27 -3.28 43.63
C ALA A 71 -1.34 -2.44 42.36
N GLN A 72 -1.20 -1.13 42.53
CA GLN A 72 -1.11 -0.16 41.46
C GLN A 72 0.19 -0.47 40.69
N ALA A 73 0.05 -0.85 39.41
CA ALA A 73 1.20 -1.09 38.56
C ALA A 73 2.05 0.20 38.44
N PRO A 74 3.39 0.13 38.51
CA PRO A 74 4.27 1.30 38.61
C PRO A 74 4.30 2.22 37.37
N TRP A 75 3.50 1.93 36.34
CA TRP A 75 3.43 2.70 35.10
C TRP A 75 2.03 3.28 34.82
N ALA A 76 1.08 3.18 35.76
CA ALA A 76 -0.21 3.85 35.60
C ALA A 76 -0.01 5.39 35.58
N PRO A 77 -0.43 6.11 34.52
CA PRO A 77 -0.34 7.56 34.50
C PRO A 77 -1.20 8.14 35.64
N ALA A 78 -0.63 9.11 36.37
CA ALA A 78 -1.28 9.73 37.51
C ALA A 78 -2.69 10.24 37.13
N PRO A 79 -3.71 10.05 37.99
CA PRO A 79 -5.01 10.65 37.75
C PRO A 79 -4.85 12.17 37.74
N LEU A 80 -5.16 12.78 36.60
CA LEU A 80 -5.19 14.23 36.45
C LEU A 80 -6.18 14.79 37.47
N SER A 81 -5.65 15.41 38.52
CA SER A 81 -6.44 16.22 39.42
C SER A 81 -6.97 17.39 38.63
N VAL A 82 -8.26 17.33 38.30
CA VAL A 82 -8.99 18.45 37.73
C VAL A 82 -9.12 19.49 38.84
N THR A 83 -8.14 20.38 38.93
CA THR A 83 -8.25 21.60 39.72
C THR A 83 -9.36 22.43 39.07
N ARG A 84 -10.54 22.43 39.69
CA ARG A 84 -11.64 23.32 39.34
C ARG A 84 -11.21 24.74 39.71
N THR A 85 -10.48 25.39 38.81
CA THR A 85 -10.14 26.80 38.93
C THR A 85 -11.39 27.62 38.65
N THR A 86 -11.73 28.42 39.65
CA THR A 86 -12.80 29.42 39.71
C THR A 86 -12.75 30.40 38.53
N ALA A 87 -13.94 30.71 38.02
CA ALA A 87 -14.19 31.68 36.96
C ALA A 87 -13.73 33.10 37.31
N PRO A 88 -13.16 33.84 36.34
CA PRO A 88 -13.24 35.29 36.29
C PRO A 88 -14.15 35.77 35.15
N THR A 89 -15.17 36.51 35.56
CA THR A 89 -15.79 37.72 34.98
C THR A 89 -15.83 37.91 33.45
N PRO A 90 -17.01 38.13 32.85
CA PRO A 90 -17.16 38.39 31.42
C PRO A 90 -16.69 39.80 31.05
N VAL A 91 -15.78 39.89 30.08
CA VAL A 91 -15.43 41.14 29.39
C VAL A 91 -16.38 41.30 28.18
N PRO A 92 -17.01 42.48 28.00
CA PRO A 92 -18.07 42.69 27.01
C PRO A 92 -17.58 42.75 25.57
N ALA A 93 -18.41 42.24 24.66
CA ALA A 93 -18.23 42.22 23.22
C ALA A 93 -18.22 43.64 22.60
N PRO A 94 -17.36 43.92 21.59
CA PRO A 94 -17.49 45.10 20.75
C PRO A 94 -18.65 44.94 19.76
N GLN A 95 -19.42 46.02 19.66
CA GLN A 95 -20.75 46.13 19.07
C GLN A 95 -20.71 46.18 17.53
N ALA A 96 -21.67 45.50 16.92
CA ALA A 96 -22.04 45.65 15.52
C ALA A 96 -22.43 47.11 15.23
N HIS A 97 -21.85 47.70 14.19
CA HIS A 97 -22.31 48.98 13.65
C HIS A 97 -23.22 48.71 12.46
N ASP A 98 -24.52 48.75 12.75
CA ASP A 98 -25.59 48.89 11.77
C ASP A 98 -25.55 50.31 11.20
N ILE A 99 -25.09 50.47 9.96
CA ILE A 99 -25.29 51.71 9.22
C ILE A 99 -26.66 51.63 8.55
N ARG A 100 -27.58 52.43 9.10
CA ARG A 100 -28.97 52.56 8.68
C ARG A 100 -29.12 53.22 7.31
N LEU A 101 -30.11 52.71 6.57
CA LEU A 101 -30.83 53.40 5.50
C LEU A 101 -31.21 54.83 5.92
N ASN A 102 -30.89 55.79 5.06
CA ASN A 102 -31.54 57.09 5.01
C ASN A 102 -32.01 57.33 3.57
N GLU A 103 -33.31 57.40 3.39
CA GLU A 103 -34.05 57.86 2.21
C GLU A 103 -34.95 59.00 2.74
N PRO A 104 -35.12 60.17 2.06
CA PRO A 104 -35.97 60.28 0.86
C PRO A 104 -35.59 61.29 -0.25
N ALA A 105 -36.22 61.01 -1.41
CA ALA A 105 -36.44 61.65 -2.72
C ALA A 105 -36.59 63.20 -2.80
N PRO A 106 -36.94 63.85 -3.96
CA PRO A 106 -37.18 63.39 -5.36
C PRO A 106 -36.54 64.31 -6.45
N VAL A 107 -36.90 64.08 -7.73
CA VAL A 107 -37.15 65.05 -8.84
C VAL A 107 -36.41 64.72 -10.14
N ALA A 108 -37.19 64.23 -11.14
CA ALA A 108 -37.33 64.66 -12.55
C ALA A 108 -36.09 65.21 -13.30
N GLU A 109 -35.84 65.06 -14.60
CA GLU A 109 -36.50 64.55 -15.81
C GLU A 109 -35.59 65.01 -16.98
N ARG A 110 -35.80 64.45 -18.19
CA ARG A 110 -35.20 64.78 -19.52
C ARG A 110 -33.99 63.92 -19.89
N GLU A 111 -34.15 62.88 -20.69
CA GLU A 111 -34.53 62.91 -22.11
C GLU A 111 -33.67 63.88 -22.91
N ILE A 112 -32.57 63.35 -23.49
CA ILE A 112 -31.99 63.92 -24.70
C ILE A 112 -31.89 62.78 -25.72
N VAL A 113 -32.76 62.92 -26.71
CA VAL A 113 -32.92 62.13 -27.93
C VAL A 113 -31.77 62.41 -28.90
N HIS A 114 -31.19 61.33 -29.44
CA HIS A 114 -30.71 61.02 -30.82
C HIS A 114 -30.33 62.18 -31.78
N PRO A 115 -29.31 62.02 -32.68
CA PRO A 115 -29.52 61.19 -33.88
C PRO A 115 -28.31 60.48 -34.55
N SER A 116 -28.66 59.36 -35.18
CA SER A 116 -28.36 58.96 -36.57
C SER A 116 -26.92 58.84 -37.08
N GLY A 117 -26.60 57.63 -37.54
CA GLY A 117 -25.46 57.37 -38.40
C GLY A 117 -25.64 57.94 -39.81
N PHE A 118 -24.52 58.41 -40.39
CA PHE A 118 -24.37 58.69 -41.81
C PHE A 118 -22.86 58.80 -42.11
N LEU A 119 -22.37 57.96 -43.04
CA LEU A 119 -21.07 58.06 -43.77
C LEU A 119 -19.76 57.55 -43.09
N GLY A 120 -19.40 56.31 -43.45
CA GLY A 120 -18.12 56.01 -44.13
C GLY A 120 -16.81 55.97 -43.35
N SER A 121 -16.33 54.75 -43.03
CA SER A 121 -14.91 54.40 -43.24
C SER A 121 -14.73 52.87 -43.36
N SER A 122 -13.84 52.50 -44.27
CA SER A 122 -13.67 51.20 -44.93
C SER A 122 -13.31 50.01 -44.01
N PRO A 123 -13.63 48.76 -44.40
CA PRO A 123 -13.08 47.59 -43.74
C PRO A 123 -11.63 47.39 -44.18
N ALA A 124 -10.67 47.63 -43.28
CA ALA A 124 -9.31 47.12 -43.44
C ALA A 124 -9.24 45.68 -42.91
N PRO A 125 -8.64 44.73 -43.65
CA PRO A 125 -8.61 43.33 -43.29
C PRO A 125 -7.52 43.09 -42.25
N GLN A 126 -7.90 42.60 -41.07
CA GLN A 126 -6.95 42.13 -40.06
C GLN A 126 -7.25 40.65 -39.76
N VAL A 127 -6.70 39.82 -40.64
CA VAL A 127 -5.97 38.59 -40.36
C VAL A 127 -6.55 37.69 -39.27
N SER A 128 -7.40 36.76 -39.70
CA SER A 128 -7.53 35.45 -39.06
C SER A 128 -6.15 34.80 -38.94
N GLY A 129 -5.65 34.64 -37.72
CA GLY A 129 -4.31 34.06 -37.55
C GLY A 129 -3.84 33.85 -36.11
N SER A 130 -4.72 33.49 -35.16
CA SER A 130 -4.27 33.13 -33.80
C SER A 130 -4.81 31.80 -33.25
N ALA A 131 -5.80 31.18 -33.90
CA ALA A 131 -6.34 29.88 -33.47
C ALA A 131 -5.31 28.74 -33.54
N GLY A 132 -4.36 28.77 -34.49
CA GLY A 132 -3.40 27.68 -34.70
C GLY A 132 -2.34 27.52 -33.60
N ARG A 133 -1.95 28.59 -32.90
CA ARG A 133 -0.92 28.52 -31.84
C ARG A 133 -1.48 28.13 -30.48
N GLN A 134 -2.75 28.42 -30.23
CA GLN A 134 -3.44 28.04 -29.00
C GLN A 134 -3.74 26.53 -28.96
N HIS A 135 -4.05 25.91 -30.11
CA HIS A 135 -4.20 24.46 -30.20
C HIS A 135 -2.86 23.73 -30.00
N GLY A 136 -1.73 24.26 -30.49
CA GLY A 136 -0.41 23.68 -30.25
C GLY A 136 0.00 23.65 -28.78
N LEU A 137 -0.30 24.72 -28.03
CA LEU A 137 -0.03 24.80 -26.59
C LEU A 137 -0.99 23.94 -25.75
N ALA A 138 -2.27 23.85 -26.12
CA ALA A 138 -3.22 22.97 -25.46
C ALA A 138 -2.83 21.49 -25.62
N ILE A 139 -2.34 21.10 -26.80
CA ILE A 139 -1.81 19.76 -27.05
C ILE A 139 -0.53 19.52 -26.24
N ALA A 140 0.39 20.49 -26.18
CA ALA A 140 1.60 20.37 -25.36
C ALA A 140 1.29 20.22 -23.86
N ALA A 141 0.30 20.97 -23.35
CA ALA A 141 -0.16 20.85 -21.97
C ALA A 141 -0.85 19.51 -21.69
N ALA A 142 -1.65 19.01 -22.63
CA ALA A 142 -2.26 17.69 -22.52
C ALA A 142 -1.21 16.56 -22.55
N VAL A 143 -0.20 16.66 -23.41
CA VAL A 143 0.90 15.70 -23.48
C VAL A 143 1.76 15.75 -22.21
N LEU A 144 2.05 16.94 -21.69
CA LEU A 144 2.75 17.10 -20.42
C LEU A 144 1.92 16.55 -19.25
N PHE A 145 0.62 16.79 -19.23
CA PHE A 145 -0.29 16.27 -18.21
C PHE A 145 -0.40 14.74 -18.28
N VAL A 146 -0.52 14.18 -19.49
CA VAL A 146 -0.50 12.73 -19.70
C VAL A 146 0.86 12.17 -19.30
N GLY A 147 1.96 12.81 -19.66
CA GLY A 147 3.33 12.42 -19.29
C GLY A 147 3.62 12.50 -17.78
N LEU A 148 3.13 13.54 -17.11
CA LEU A 148 3.19 13.68 -15.65
C LEU A 148 2.25 12.70 -14.96
N ALA A 149 1.04 12.47 -15.48
CA ALA A 149 0.11 11.49 -14.93
C ALA A 149 0.65 10.06 -15.10
N THR A 150 1.19 9.71 -16.26
CA THR A 150 1.85 8.42 -16.49
C THR A 150 3.13 8.30 -15.68
N GLY A 151 3.97 9.34 -15.62
CA GLY A 151 5.16 9.38 -14.79
C GLY A 151 4.83 9.27 -13.29
N LEU A 152 3.77 9.90 -12.82
CA LEU A 152 3.28 9.81 -11.45
C LEU A 152 2.67 8.41 -11.17
N VAL A 153 1.92 7.85 -12.12
CA VAL A 153 1.44 6.46 -12.04
C VAL A 153 2.62 5.49 -12.02
N TRP A 154 3.68 5.72 -12.80
CA TRP A 154 4.87 4.89 -12.83
C TRP A 154 5.73 5.06 -11.57
N MET A 155 5.83 6.27 -11.00
CA MET A 155 6.55 6.56 -9.76
C MET A 155 5.76 6.11 -8.51
N MET A 156 4.42 6.11 -8.56
CA MET A 156 3.57 5.42 -7.58
C MET A 156 3.57 3.89 -7.76
N SER A 157 3.96 3.41 -8.95
CA SER A 157 4.17 2.01 -9.30
C SER A 157 5.62 1.57 -9.19
N GLY A 158 6.52 2.42 -8.67
CA GLY A 158 7.84 1.98 -8.22
C GLY A 158 7.65 0.75 -7.33
N PRO A 159 8.42 -0.35 -7.53
CA PRO A 159 8.09 -1.69 -7.03
C PRO A 159 8.11 -1.70 -5.51
N ARG A 160 6.99 -1.28 -4.92
CA ARG A 160 6.54 -1.72 -3.60
C ARG A 160 6.68 -3.21 -3.69
N GLY A 161 7.61 -3.77 -2.91
CA GLY A 161 7.81 -5.20 -2.84
C GLY A 161 6.43 -5.83 -2.85
N THR A 162 6.10 -6.50 -3.95
CA THR A 162 4.83 -7.17 -4.11
C THR A 162 4.89 -8.30 -3.10
N THR A 163 4.58 -7.99 -1.84
CA THR A 163 3.75 -8.86 -1.07
C THR A 163 2.51 -8.98 -1.94
N ALA A 164 2.46 -10.09 -2.69
CA ALA A 164 1.25 -10.50 -3.34
C ALA A 164 0.15 -10.32 -2.30
N ALA A 165 -0.75 -9.38 -2.52
CA ALA A 165 -2.00 -9.38 -1.77
C ALA A 165 -2.59 -10.75 -2.10
N ALA A 166 -2.60 -11.62 -1.09
CA ALA A 166 -3.05 -12.99 -1.20
C ALA A 166 -4.51 -12.96 -1.64
N VAL A 167 -4.75 -13.15 -2.94
CA VAL A 167 -6.07 -13.49 -3.45
C VAL A 167 -6.07 -15.01 -3.56
N GLY A 168 -6.40 -15.66 -2.45
CA GLY A 168 -6.59 -17.10 -2.39
C GLY A 168 -6.59 -17.65 -0.95
N PRO A 169 -7.57 -18.46 -0.55
CA PRO A 169 -7.63 -19.12 0.76
C PRO A 169 -6.64 -20.30 0.89
N ASN A 170 -5.56 -20.31 0.11
CA ASN A 170 -4.58 -21.39 0.10
C ASN A 170 -3.44 -21.02 1.02
N MET A 171 -3.08 -21.93 1.93
CA MET A 171 -1.84 -21.77 2.69
C MET A 171 -0.66 -21.65 1.72
N PRO A 172 0.29 -20.75 2.00
CA PRO A 172 1.39 -20.50 1.10
C PRO A 172 2.29 -21.73 1.00
N LEU A 173 2.81 -21.99 -0.20
CA LEU A 173 3.82 -23.02 -0.44
C LEU A 173 5.09 -22.71 0.36
N GLU A 174 5.88 -23.72 0.67
CA GLU A 174 7.12 -23.57 1.41
C GLU A 174 8.31 -23.79 0.48
N LEU A 175 9.18 -22.79 0.32
CA LEU A 175 10.44 -22.96 -0.40
C LEU A 175 11.48 -23.52 0.58
N VAL A 176 11.72 -24.83 0.49
CA VAL A 176 12.54 -25.60 1.44
C VAL A 176 14.03 -25.46 1.12
N SER A 177 14.38 -25.47 -0.17
CA SER A 177 15.76 -25.28 -0.59
C SER A 177 15.83 -24.43 -1.86
N LEU A 178 16.92 -23.69 -2.00
CA LEU A 178 17.24 -22.93 -3.19
C LEU A 178 18.74 -22.92 -3.39
N ARG A 179 19.16 -23.21 -4.60
CA ARG A 179 20.54 -23.18 -5.05
C ARG A 179 20.60 -22.48 -6.40
N HIS A 180 21.74 -21.90 -6.70
CA HIS A 180 22.01 -21.36 -8.01
C HIS A 180 23.41 -21.78 -8.43
N ASP A 181 23.56 -22.05 -9.72
CA ASP A 181 24.84 -22.30 -10.36
C ASP A 181 24.96 -21.37 -11.56
N ARG A 182 26.12 -20.73 -11.71
CA ARG A 182 26.38 -19.79 -12.78
C ARG A 182 27.59 -20.23 -13.57
N GLN A 183 27.36 -20.50 -14.86
CA GLN A 183 28.38 -20.92 -15.81
C GLN A 183 28.39 -19.94 -16.97
N ASN A 184 29.41 -19.08 -17.04
CA ASN A 184 29.52 -18.01 -18.04
C ASN A 184 28.27 -17.11 -18.05
N THR A 185 27.50 -17.16 -19.14
CA THR A 185 26.27 -16.41 -19.34
C THR A 185 25.02 -17.20 -18.94
N ARG A 186 25.12 -18.45 -18.49
CA ARG A 186 23.98 -19.23 -18.03
C ARG A 186 23.88 -19.22 -16.51
N LEU A 187 22.66 -19.03 -16.02
CA LEU A 187 22.28 -19.19 -14.63
C LEU A 187 21.25 -20.30 -14.53
N ALA A 188 21.54 -21.31 -13.73
CA ALA A 188 20.59 -22.34 -13.33
C ALA A 188 20.18 -22.08 -11.88
N VAL A 189 18.88 -21.95 -11.64
CA VAL A 189 18.30 -21.83 -10.30
C VAL A 189 17.49 -23.09 -10.02
N SER A 190 17.85 -23.82 -8.96
CA SER A 190 17.19 -25.06 -8.57
C SER A 190 16.72 -24.99 -7.13
N GLY A 191 15.68 -25.75 -6.79
CA GLY A 191 15.16 -25.75 -5.43
C GLY A 191 14.14 -26.85 -5.18
N LEU A 192 13.75 -26.98 -3.91
CA LEU A 192 12.65 -27.83 -3.47
C LEU A 192 11.53 -26.95 -2.96
N VAL A 193 10.32 -27.16 -3.48
CA VAL A 193 9.09 -26.53 -3.01
C VAL A 193 8.20 -27.59 -2.37
N ARG A 194 7.63 -27.26 -1.22
CA ARG A 194 6.74 -28.13 -0.46
C ARG A 194 5.36 -27.52 -0.36
N ASN A 195 4.33 -28.34 -0.52
CA ASN A 195 2.98 -27.97 -0.13
C ASN A 195 2.78 -28.35 1.34
N PRO A 196 2.44 -27.42 2.27
CA PRO A 196 2.22 -27.78 3.66
C PRO A 196 1.13 -28.85 3.81
N VAL A 197 1.20 -29.68 4.85
CA VAL A 197 0.20 -30.74 5.13
C VAL A 197 -1.21 -30.18 5.38
N THR A 198 -1.29 -28.92 5.79
CA THR A 198 -2.53 -28.16 5.99
C THR A 198 -2.96 -27.38 4.75
N GLY A 199 -2.22 -27.48 3.64
CA GLY A 199 -2.49 -26.82 2.37
C GLY A 199 -3.64 -27.46 1.59
N LYS A 200 -3.90 -26.95 0.39
CA LYS A 200 -4.74 -27.64 -0.60
C LYS A 200 -3.84 -28.21 -1.70
N PRO A 201 -4.20 -29.31 -2.36
CA PRO A 201 -3.45 -29.80 -3.50
C PRO A 201 -3.30 -28.73 -4.58
N VAL A 202 -2.09 -28.56 -5.12
CA VAL A 202 -1.79 -27.56 -6.17
C VAL A 202 -1.43 -28.29 -7.46
N GLU A 203 -2.08 -27.93 -8.55
CA GLU A 203 -1.87 -28.56 -9.86
C GLU A 203 -1.20 -27.60 -10.85
N ARG A 204 -0.44 -28.17 -11.78
CA ARG A 204 0.25 -27.45 -12.88
C ARG A 204 1.09 -26.28 -12.36
N LEU A 205 1.86 -26.54 -11.31
CA LEU A 205 2.73 -25.56 -10.70
C LEU A 205 3.94 -25.29 -11.61
N SER A 206 4.28 -24.02 -11.79
CA SER A 206 5.47 -23.58 -12.51
C SER A 206 6.28 -22.62 -11.64
N ALA A 207 7.60 -22.79 -11.67
CA ALA A 207 8.55 -21.87 -11.04
C ALA A 207 8.97 -20.82 -12.07
N VAL A 208 8.85 -19.55 -11.70
CA VAL A 208 9.28 -18.40 -12.50
C VAL A 208 10.39 -17.68 -11.76
N VAL A 209 11.51 -17.48 -12.44
CA VAL A 209 12.65 -16.75 -11.89
C VAL A 209 12.79 -15.42 -12.62
N PHE A 210 12.86 -14.34 -11.87
CA PHE A 210 13.07 -12.97 -12.35
C PHE A 210 14.47 -12.52 -11.97
N LEU A 211 15.22 -11.98 -12.93
CA LEU A 211 16.56 -11.45 -12.74
C LEU A 211 16.53 -9.92 -12.66
N PHE A 212 17.33 -9.38 -11.76
CA PHE A 212 17.45 -7.95 -11.52
C PHE A 212 18.92 -7.52 -11.50
N ASP A 213 19.17 -6.30 -11.96
CA ASP A 213 20.49 -5.67 -11.88
C ASP A 213 20.79 -5.11 -10.48
N GLN A 214 21.93 -4.42 -10.33
CA GLN A 214 22.36 -3.81 -9.07
C GLN A 214 21.44 -2.66 -8.61
N GLN A 215 20.76 -2.01 -9.54
CA GLN A 215 19.82 -0.91 -9.31
C GLN A 215 18.40 -1.44 -9.02
N GLY A 216 18.18 -2.75 -9.15
CA GLY A 216 16.89 -3.41 -8.97
C GLY A 216 15.99 -3.35 -10.20
N ALA A 217 16.51 -2.96 -11.36
CA ALA A 217 15.76 -2.99 -12.61
C ALA A 217 15.63 -4.43 -13.11
N PHE A 218 14.47 -4.73 -13.70
CA PHE A 218 14.20 -6.04 -14.29
C PHE A 218 15.06 -6.25 -15.54
N VAL A 219 15.76 -7.39 -15.59
CA VAL A 219 16.62 -7.76 -16.72
C VAL A 219 15.89 -8.74 -17.64
N THR A 220 15.52 -9.90 -17.09
CA THR A 220 14.84 -10.98 -17.82
C THR A 220 14.19 -11.97 -16.85
N SER A 221 13.35 -12.86 -17.35
CA SER A 221 12.77 -13.96 -16.59
C SER A 221 12.71 -15.25 -17.41
N ALA A 222 12.68 -16.38 -16.71
CA ALA A 222 12.37 -17.66 -17.31
C ALA A 222 11.43 -18.49 -16.41
N THR A 223 10.76 -19.45 -17.02
CA THR A 223 9.77 -20.31 -16.37
C THR A 223 10.12 -21.77 -16.65
N ALA A 224 9.95 -22.62 -15.66
CA ALA A 224 9.99 -24.07 -15.82
C ALA A 224 8.85 -24.74 -15.05
N PRO A 225 8.31 -25.86 -15.54
CA PRO A 225 7.37 -26.66 -14.78
C PRO A 225 8.04 -27.22 -13.52
N VAL A 226 7.25 -27.38 -12.47
CA VAL A 226 7.63 -28.18 -11.30
C VAL A 226 7.34 -29.65 -11.63
N ASP A 227 8.24 -30.57 -11.25
CA ASP A 227 8.24 -31.96 -11.76
C ASP A 227 6.90 -32.68 -11.55
N PHE A 228 6.21 -32.41 -10.43
CA PHE A 228 4.89 -32.97 -10.19
C PHE A 228 3.79 -32.11 -10.83
N LEU A 229 3.01 -32.74 -11.72
CA LEU A 229 1.76 -32.18 -12.26
C LEU A 229 0.75 -31.81 -11.16
N LYS A 230 0.83 -32.52 -10.02
CA LYS A 230 -0.01 -32.31 -8.84
C LYS A 230 0.83 -32.48 -7.58
N LEU A 231 0.88 -31.44 -6.76
CA LEU A 231 1.55 -31.42 -5.47
C LEU A 231 0.51 -31.63 -4.36
N GLY A 232 0.47 -32.83 -3.79
CA GLY A 232 -0.42 -33.21 -2.70
C GLY A 232 -0.03 -32.57 -1.38
N LEU A 233 -0.67 -33.02 -0.29
CA LEU A 233 -0.47 -32.48 1.04
C LEU A 233 0.86 -32.97 1.60
N GLY A 234 1.75 -32.05 2.00
CA GLY A 234 3.06 -32.40 2.53
C GLY A 234 4.10 -32.74 1.46
N ASP A 235 3.68 -32.92 0.21
CA ASP A 235 4.54 -33.32 -0.90
C ASP A 235 5.60 -32.26 -1.21
N GLU A 236 6.79 -32.72 -1.55
CA GLU A 236 7.91 -31.91 -2.00
C GLU A 236 8.18 -32.17 -3.48
N SER A 237 8.53 -31.12 -4.21
CA SER A 237 8.90 -31.22 -5.61
C SER A 237 10.12 -30.39 -5.95
N PRO A 238 11.06 -30.94 -6.73
CA PRO A 238 12.13 -30.17 -7.28
C PRO A 238 11.67 -29.30 -8.45
N PHE A 239 12.41 -28.22 -8.68
CA PHE A 239 12.34 -27.44 -9.90
C PHE A 239 13.73 -26.98 -10.32
N VAL A 240 13.92 -26.79 -11.62
CA VAL A 240 15.14 -26.22 -12.19
C VAL A 240 14.77 -25.23 -13.29
N VAL A 241 15.20 -23.98 -13.15
CA VAL A 241 15.03 -22.94 -14.16
C VAL A 241 16.40 -22.52 -14.66
N ALA A 242 16.70 -22.82 -15.93
CA ALA A 242 17.91 -22.38 -16.61
C ALA A 242 17.60 -21.21 -17.54
N MET A 243 18.44 -20.17 -17.51
CA MET A 243 18.29 -19.00 -18.39
C MET A 243 19.62 -18.31 -18.65
N ASP A 244 19.65 -17.49 -19.69
CA ASP A 244 20.77 -16.59 -19.93
C ASP A 244 20.70 -15.40 -18.97
N ALA A 245 21.80 -15.19 -18.25
CA ALA A 245 22.00 -14.15 -17.25
C ALA A 245 23.22 -13.30 -17.62
N PRO A 246 23.02 -12.04 -18.04
CA PRO A 246 24.10 -11.08 -18.26
C PRO A 246 24.95 -10.86 -16.99
N PRO A 247 26.23 -10.47 -17.10
CA PRO A 247 27.11 -10.25 -15.95
C PRO A 247 26.60 -9.15 -14.99
N THR A 248 25.71 -8.28 -15.45
CA THR A 248 25.09 -7.22 -14.66
C THR A 248 24.06 -7.71 -13.64
N VAL A 249 23.61 -8.96 -13.73
CA VAL A 249 22.63 -9.54 -12.79
C VAL A 249 23.23 -9.63 -11.39
N ALA A 250 22.56 -8.99 -10.43
CA ALA A 250 22.99 -8.95 -9.04
C ALA A 250 22.01 -9.65 -8.08
N ARG A 251 20.74 -9.79 -8.48
CA ARG A 251 19.71 -10.40 -7.64
C ARG A 251 18.72 -11.18 -8.49
N TYR A 252 18.13 -12.21 -7.91
CA TYR A 252 17.02 -12.94 -8.52
C TYR A 252 15.89 -13.15 -7.50
N ARG A 253 14.68 -13.37 -8.01
CA ARG A 253 13.49 -13.73 -7.21
C ARG A 253 12.80 -14.92 -7.85
N VAL A 254 12.36 -15.86 -7.02
CA VAL A 254 11.54 -17.00 -7.44
C VAL A 254 10.08 -16.69 -7.14
N SER A 255 9.17 -17.07 -8.03
CA SER A 255 7.72 -17.01 -7.83
C SER A 255 7.08 -18.28 -8.36
N PHE A 256 6.02 -18.73 -7.72
CA PHE A 256 5.28 -19.90 -8.17
C PHE A 256 3.97 -19.48 -8.80
N ARG A 257 3.58 -20.16 -9.88
CA ARG A 257 2.37 -19.83 -10.64
C ARG A 257 1.63 -21.09 -11.06
N THR A 258 0.32 -20.98 -11.12
CA THR A 258 -0.59 -21.92 -11.79
C THR A 258 -1.30 -21.18 -12.93
N ALA A 259 -2.19 -21.87 -13.64
CA ALA A 259 -3.06 -21.23 -14.63
C ALA A 259 -3.95 -20.14 -14.01
N ASP A 260 -4.30 -20.28 -12.74
CA ASP A 260 -5.22 -19.37 -12.03
C ASP A 260 -4.51 -18.13 -11.48
N GLY A 261 -3.18 -18.13 -11.39
CA GLY A 261 -2.42 -16.97 -10.95
C GLY A 261 -1.13 -17.28 -10.20
N VAL A 262 -0.69 -16.31 -9.41
CA VAL A 262 0.51 -16.43 -8.57
C VAL A 262 0.15 -17.15 -7.27
N VAL A 263 0.90 -18.20 -6.94
CA VAL A 263 0.77 -18.93 -5.69
C VAL A 263 1.72 -18.31 -4.66
N PRO A 264 1.21 -17.86 -3.51
CA PRO A 264 2.06 -17.31 -2.45
C PRO A 264 2.99 -18.40 -1.91
N HIS A 265 4.20 -18.02 -1.52
CA HIS A 265 5.14 -18.92 -0.86
C HIS A 265 5.85 -18.23 0.30
N ILE A 266 6.24 -19.02 1.28
CA ILE A 266 7.10 -18.66 2.40
C ILE A 266 8.46 -19.30 2.17
N ASP A 267 9.50 -18.53 2.44
CA ASP A 267 10.87 -18.98 2.40
C ASP A 267 11.21 -19.72 3.70
N ARG A 268 11.49 -21.03 3.62
CA ARG A 268 11.84 -21.87 4.77
C ARG A 268 13.24 -22.49 4.67
N ARG A 269 14.11 -21.91 3.84
CA ARG A 269 15.49 -22.39 3.69
C ARG A 269 16.20 -22.48 5.05
N GLY A 270 16.65 -23.67 5.41
CA GLY A 270 17.38 -23.93 6.66
C GLY A 270 16.52 -24.22 7.90
N ALA A 271 15.19 -24.23 7.78
CA ALA A 271 14.32 -24.76 8.82
C ALA A 271 14.30 -26.30 8.73
N ALA A 272 14.56 -26.98 9.84
CA ALA A 272 14.43 -28.44 9.89
C ALA A 272 12.99 -28.84 9.52
N PRO A 273 12.79 -29.90 8.71
CA PRO A 273 11.46 -30.37 8.37
C PRO A 273 10.75 -30.80 9.67
N ILE A 274 9.60 -30.19 9.99
CA ILE A 274 8.76 -30.52 11.17
C ILE A 274 8.00 -31.85 10.93
N ALA A 275 8.58 -32.78 10.18
CA ALA A 275 7.96 -34.08 9.89
C ALA A 275 9.04 -35.14 9.66
N ALA A 276 9.62 -35.64 10.75
CA ALA A 276 10.17 -36.99 10.88
C ALA A 276 10.57 -37.25 12.35
N GLU A 277 9.62 -37.12 13.28
CA GLU A 277 9.77 -37.68 14.63
C GLU A 277 9.11 -39.07 14.63
N ALA A 278 9.70 -40.02 13.90
CA ALA A 278 9.41 -41.45 13.99
C ALA A 278 10.38 -42.27 13.11
N GLU A 279 11.69 -42.26 13.40
CA GLU A 279 12.53 -43.42 13.09
C GLU A 279 13.79 -43.39 13.95
N GLN A 280 13.72 -44.07 15.09
CA GLN A 280 14.89 -44.45 15.88
C GLN A 280 15.73 -45.41 15.02
N PRO A 281 17.05 -45.17 14.83
CA PRO A 281 17.91 -46.15 14.18
C PRO A 281 18.13 -47.33 15.14
N VAL A 282 17.44 -48.44 14.91
CA VAL A 282 17.77 -49.73 15.52
C VAL A 282 19.08 -50.21 14.90
N SER A 283 20.16 -50.11 15.66
CA SER A 283 21.46 -50.65 15.33
C SER A 283 21.44 -52.18 15.42
N VAL A 284 21.30 -52.85 14.26
CA VAL A 284 21.51 -54.30 14.17
C VAL A 284 23.01 -54.57 14.16
N THR A 285 23.52 -55.04 15.30
CA THR A 285 24.87 -55.59 15.42
C THR A 285 24.83 -57.04 14.93
N LEU A 286 25.40 -57.31 13.75
CA LEU A 286 25.65 -58.69 13.29
C LEU A 286 26.82 -59.26 14.09
N ARG A 287 26.60 -60.43 14.69
CA ARG A 287 27.56 -61.19 15.50
C ARG A 287 27.98 -62.44 14.73
#